data_AF-A0A2V9JN87-F1
#
_entry.id   AF-A0A2V9JN87-F1
#
_cell.length_a   1.000
_cell.length_b   1.000
_cell.length_c   1.000
_cell.angle_alpha   90.00
_cell.angle_beta   90.00
_cell.angle_gamma   90.00
#
_symmetry.space_group_name_H-M   'P 1'
#
loop_
_entity.id
_entity.type
_entity.pdbx_description
1 polymer ?
#
loop_
_entity_poly.entity_id
_entity_poly.type
_entity_poly.pdbx_seq_one_letter_code
_entity_poly.pdbx_strand_id
1 'polypeptide(L)'
;MLVQTDPAYLLPGAAARLADLAVKSRLPSMHAQRAAVEAGGLMSYGPSIVALWRRGAVFVDKILKGARPGDLPIEQPTKFELVISLKTAKALGLTIPPSVLARADEVIQ
;
A
#
# COMPACT_ATOMS: atom_id res chain seq x y z
N MET A 1 5.08 15.40 -9.07
CA MET A 1 4.27 14.21 -8.75
C MET A 1 5.10 12.99 -9.15
N LEU A 2 5.65 12.25 -8.20
CA LEU A 2 6.42 11.04 -8.49
C LEU A 2 5.44 9.88 -8.68
N VAL A 3 5.50 9.23 -9.84
CA VAL A 3 4.55 8.19 -10.25
C VAL A 3 5.10 6.82 -9.83
N GLN A 4 4.26 5.94 -9.30
CA GLN A 4 4.62 4.61 -8.82
C GLN A 4 5.30 3.72 -9.88
N THR A 5 5.14 4.04 -11.17
CA THR A 5 5.75 3.32 -12.30
C THR A 5 7.15 3.79 -12.66
N ASP A 6 7.72 4.75 -11.93
CA ASP A 6 9.11 5.17 -12.13
C ASP A 6 10.08 4.04 -11.73
N PRO A 7 11.07 3.69 -12.58
CA PRO A 7 12.09 2.68 -12.26
C PRO A 7 12.82 2.92 -10.93
N ALA A 8 12.94 4.19 -10.51
CA ALA A 8 13.51 4.52 -9.21
C ALA A 8 12.71 3.90 -8.05
N TYR A 9 11.40 3.72 -8.18
CA TYR A 9 10.55 3.13 -7.14
C TYR A 9 10.80 1.62 -6.92
N LEU A 10 11.36 0.92 -7.92
CA LEU A 10 11.61 -0.53 -7.89
C LEU A 10 12.99 -0.90 -7.31
N LEU A 11 13.86 0.08 -7.04
CA LEU A 11 15.18 -0.17 -6.47
C LEU A 11 15.10 -0.49 -4.96
N PRO A 12 15.90 -1.44 -4.45
CA PRO A 12 15.98 -1.71 -3.03
C PRO A 12 16.27 -0.44 -2.22
N GLY A 13 15.43 -0.14 -1.22
CA GLY A 13 15.58 1.04 -0.36
C GLY A 13 15.14 2.37 -0.98
N ALA A 14 14.66 2.40 -2.22
CA ALA A 14 14.22 3.65 -2.85
C ALA A 14 12.94 4.22 -2.23
N ALA A 15 12.00 3.38 -1.80
CA ALA A 15 10.78 3.84 -1.12
C ALA A 15 11.09 4.71 0.11
N ALA A 16 12.07 4.32 0.93
CA ALA A 16 12.52 5.10 2.08
C ALA A 16 13.19 6.42 1.67
N ARG A 17 14.05 6.40 0.64
CA ARG A 17 14.68 7.63 0.12
C ARG A 17 13.67 8.61 -0.46
N LEU A 18 12.65 8.11 -1.16
CA LEU A 18 11.58 8.92 -1.73
C LEU A 18 10.67 9.48 -0.64
N ALA A 19 10.35 8.69 0.38
CA ALA A 19 9.63 9.15 1.55
C ALA A 19 10.39 10.27 2.27
N ASP A 20 11.68 10.07 2.55
CA ASP A 20 12.55 11.08 3.15
C ASP A 20 12.60 12.37 2.32
N LEU A 21 12.73 12.25 1.00
CA LEU A 21 12.74 13.40 0.10
C LEU A 21 11.41 14.15 0.14
N ALA A 22 10.28 13.43 0.13
CA ALA A 22 8.95 14.01 0.23
C ALA A 22 8.78 14.78 1.55
N VAL A 23 9.19 14.19 2.68
CA VAL A 23 9.14 14.85 4.00
C VAL A 23 10.03 16.08 4.04
N LYS A 24 11.29 15.99 3.59
CA LYS A 24 12.23 17.13 3.52
C LYS A 24 11.69 18.26 2.66
N SER A 25 10.97 17.92 1.59
CA SER A 25 10.34 18.88 0.69
C SER A 25 8.96 19.36 1.16
N ARG A 26 8.51 18.91 2.35
CA ARG A 26 7.17 19.17 2.90
C ARG A 26 6.03 18.79 1.96
N LEU A 27 6.22 17.71 1.20
CA LEU A 27 5.25 17.18 0.25
C LEU A 27 4.51 15.98 0.88
N PRO A 28 3.19 16.07 1.10
CA PRO A 28 2.37 14.91 1.45
C PRO A 28 2.45 13.85 0.35
N SER A 29 2.55 12.57 0.73
CA SER A 29 2.65 11.45 -0.23
C SER A 29 1.51 10.44 -0.05
N MET A 30 0.99 9.92 -1.17
CA MET A 30 -0.04 8.89 -1.20
C MET A 30 0.40 7.76 -2.11
N HIS A 31 0.24 6.52 -1.65
CA HIS A 31 0.77 5.32 -2.33
C HIS A 31 -0.31 4.25 -2.49
N ALA A 32 -0.15 3.34 -3.46
CA ALA A 32 -1.08 2.21 -3.61
C ALA A 32 -0.76 1.04 -2.66
N GLN A 33 0.48 0.96 -2.16
CA GLN A 33 0.94 -0.15 -1.33
C GLN A 33 1.32 0.32 0.07
N ARG A 34 0.85 -0.44 1.06
CA ARG A 34 1.15 -0.26 2.48
C ARG A 34 2.65 -0.16 2.78
N ALA A 35 3.48 -0.97 2.11
CA ALA A 35 4.92 -1.01 2.32
C ALA A 35 5.60 0.37 2.16
N ALA A 36 5.02 1.27 1.36
CA ALA A 36 5.53 2.63 1.21
C ALA A 36 5.31 3.48 2.47
N VAL A 37 4.20 3.27 3.18
CA VAL A 37 3.88 3.96 4.44
C VAL A 37 4.80 3.44 5.55
N GLU A 38 5.04 2.13 5.58
CA GLU A 38 6.03 1.49 6.47
C GLU A 38 7.46 2.02 6.21
N ALA A 39 7.78 2.34 4.95
CA ALA A 39 9.04 2.96 4.56
C ALA A 39 9.13 4.47 4.87
N GLY A 40 8.10 5.08 5.46
CA GLY A 40 8.09 6.50 5.87
C GLY A 40 7.17 7.40 5.04
N GLY A 41 6.41 6.86 4.09
CA GLY A 41 5.37 7.59 3.36
C GLY A 41 4.24 8.07 4.29
N LEU A 42 3.39 8.99 3.82
CA LEU A 42 2.32 9.54 4.66
C LEU A 42 1.10 8.61 4.72
N MET A 43 0.57 8.17 3.57
CA MET A 43 -0.59 7.30 3.55
C MET A 43 -0.63 6.39 2.31
N SER A 44 -1.38 5.31 2.39
CA SER A 44 -1.68 4.45 1.26
C SER A 44 -3.13 4.02 1.22
N TYR A 45 -3.66 3.85 0.02
CA TYR A 45 -4.96 3.24 -0.21
C TYR A 45 -4.88 2.27 -1.39
N GLY A 46 -5.17 1.00 -1.16
CA GLY A 46 -5.14 0.00 -2.21
C GLY A 46 -5.52 -1.40 -1.74
N PRO A 47 -5.49 -2.39 -2.65
CA PRO A 47 -5.79 -3.77 -2.32
C PRO A 47 -4.90 -4.31 -1.19
N SER A 48 -5.49 -5.08 -0.28
CA SER A 48 -4.73 -5.82 0.72
C SER A 48 -3.91 -6.91 0.04
N ILE A 49 -2.59 -6.71 -0.04
CA ILE A 49 -1.65 -7.66 -0.66
C ILE A 49 -1.71 -9.03 0.04
N VAL A 50 -1.85 -9.05 1.37
CA VAL A 50 -2.01 -10.29 2.13
C VAL A 50 -3.29 -11.02 1.74
N ALA A 51 -4.41 -10.32 1.59
CA ALA A 51 -5.66 -10.93 1.15
C ALA A 51 -5.56 -11.46 -0.29
N LEU A 52 -4.88 -10.73 -1.18
CA LEU A 52 -4.62 -11.17 -2.55
C LEU A 52 -3.79 -12.46 -2.60
N TRP A 53 -2.72 -12.57 -1.81
CA TRP A 53 -1.92 -13.79 -1.76
C TRP A 53 -2.69 -14.98 -1.21
N ARG A 54 -3.50 -14.78 -0.16
CA ARG A 54 -4.39 -15.84 0.35
C ARG A 54 -5.38 -16.32 -0.71
N ARG A 55 -5.91 -15.40 -1.52
CA ARG A 55 -6.81 -15.74 -2.62
C ARG A 55 -6.08 -16.47 -3.76
N GLY A 56 -4.88 -16.04 -4.10
CA GLY A 56 -4.00 -16.72 -5.05
C GLY A 56 -3.68 -18.16 -4.61
N ALA A 57 -3.45 -18.40 -3.32
CA ALA A 57 -3.21 -19.75 -2.80
C ALA A 57 -4.39 -20.71 -3.04
N VAL A 58 -5.63 -20.20 -3.01
CA VAL A 58 -6.83 -21.00 -3.36
C VAL A 58 -6.81 -21.41 -4.84
N PHE A 59 -6.34 -20.54 -5.73
CA PHE A 59 -6.19 -20.88 -7.15
C PHE A 59 -5.12 -21.95 -7.36
N VAL A 60 -3.98 -21.81 -6.66
CA VAL A 60 -2.93 -22.84 -6.66
C VAL A 60 -3.46 -24.19 -6.19
N ASP A 61 -4.21 -24.23 -5.08
CA ASP A 61 -4.83 -25.47 -4.57
C ASP A 61 -5.77 -26.12 -5.60
N LYS A 62 -6.61 -25.33 -6.28
CA LYS A 62 -7.50 -25.83 -7.34
C LYS A 62 -6.73 -26.40 -8.52
N ILE A 63 -5.67 -25.74 -8.96
CA ILE A 63 -4.83 -26.20 -10.08
C ILE A 63 -4.12 -27.50 -9.71
N LEU A 64 -3.56 -27.60 -8.50
CA LEU A 64 -2.92 -28.82 -8.02
C LEU A 64 -3.90 -30.00 -7.90
N LYS A 65 -5.19 -29.72 -7.73
CA LYS A 65 -6.29 -30.71 -7.76
C LYS A 65 -6.84 -31.01 -9.16
N GLY A 66 -6.24 -30.46 -10.22
CA GLY A 66 -6.56 -30.76 -11.61
C GLY A 66 -7.44 -29.73 -12.34
N ALA A 67 -7.76 -28.59 -11.73
CA ALA A 67 -8.45 -27.52 -12.45
C ALA A 67 -7.53 -26.91 -13.53
N ARG A 68 -8.07 -26.67 -14.74
CA ARG A 68 -7.31 -26.00 -15.80
C ARG A 68 -7.24 -24.49 -15.51
N PRO A 69 -6.05 -23.86 -15.55
CA PRO A 69 -5.92 -22.42 -15.26
C PRO A 69 -6.82 -21.52 -16.10
N GLY A 70 -7.06 -21.86 -17.37
CA GLY A 70 -7.92 -21.08 -18.27
C GLY A 70 -9.42 -21.14 -17.96
N ASP A 71 -9.87 -22.10 -17.13
CA ASP A 71 -11.26 -22.21 -16.70
C ASP A 71 -11.53 -21.48 -15.37
N LEU A 72 -10.47 -21.06 -14.66
CA LEU A 72 -10.61 -20.36 -13.39
C LEU A 72 -11.01 -18.90 -13.64
N PRO A 73 -12.03 -18.38 -12.92
CA PRO A 73 -12.48 -17.01 -13.14
C PRO A 73 -11.41 -16.00 -12.72
N ILE A 74 -11.26 -14.93 -13.50
CA ILE A 74 -10.46 -13.78 -13.07
C ILE A 74 -11.22 -13.08 -11.94
N GLU A 75 -10.58 -12.97 -10.77
CA GLU A 75 -11.16 -12.32 -9.60
C GLU A 75 -10.53 -10.95 -9.35
N GLN A 76 -11.38 -9.97 -9.05
CA GLN A 76 -10.95 -8.63 -8.64
C GLN A 76 -10.67 -8.59 -7.13
N PRO A 77 -9.79 -7.68 -6.65
CA PRO A 77 -9.59 -7.48 -5.22
C PRO A 77 -10.89 -7.10 -4.51
N THR A 78 -11.20 -7.79 -3.40
CA THR A 78 -12.40 -7.52 -2.60
C THR A 78 -12.11 -6.79 -1.29
N LYS A 79 -10.83 -6.71 -0.89
CA LYS A 79 -10.40 -6.04 0.33
C LYS A 79 -9.42 -4.93 -0.02
N PHE A 80 -9.75 -3.72 0.41
CA PHE A 80 -8.92 -2.53 0.31
C PHE A 80 -8.58 -2.05 1.71
N GLU A 81 -7.41 -1.43 1.86
CA GLU A 81 -6.93 -0.94 3.15
C GLU A 81 -6.42 0.51 2.99
N LEU A 82 -6.93 1.40 3.85
CA LEU A 82 -6.40 2.74 4.07
C LEU A 82 -5.44 2.70 5.28
N VAL A 83 -4.17 3.03 5.03
CA VAL A 83 -3.13 3.08 6.07
C VAL A 83 -2.57 4.50 6.15
N ILE A 84 -2.44 5.04 7.36
CA ILE A 84 -1.97 6.41 7.61
C ILE A 84 -0.82 6.39 8.63
N SER A 85 0.25 7.14 8.37
CA SER A 85 1.36 7.35 9.31
C SER A 85 1.22 8.64 10.10
N LEU A 86 1.07 8.53 11.43
CA LEU A 86 1.02 9.70 12.32
C LEU A 86 2.39 10.35 12.50
N LYS A 87 3.48 9.58 12.60
CA LYS A 87 4.84 10.12 12.60
C LYS A 87 5.13 10.96 11.37
N THR A 88 4.76 10.48 10.17
CA THR A 88 4.98 11.26 8.95
C THR A 88 4.08 12.49 8.89
N ALA A 89 2.81 12.36 9.29
CA ALA A 89 1.91 13.52 9.40
C ALA A 89 2.49 14.60 10.33
N LYS A 90 2.99 14.20 11.50
CA LYS A 90 3.65 15.11 12.46
C LYS A 90 4.91 15.75 11.89
N ALA A 91 5.76 14.98 11.19
CA ALA A 91 6.97 15.50 10.55
C ALA A 91 6.65 16.54 9.46
N LEU A 92 5.49 16.41 8.80
CA LEU A 92 4.98 17.36 7.82
C LEU A 92 4.21 18.54 8.44
N GLY A 93 3.99 18.54 9.77
CA GLY A 93 3.18 19.55 10.44
C GLY A 93 1.68 19.46 10.12
N LEU A 94 1.20 18.27 9.74
CA LEU A 94 -0.19 18.02 9.38
C LEU A 94 -0.97 17.43 10.55
N THR A 95 -2.17 17.97 10.79
CA THR A 95 -3.16 17.36 11.67
C THR A 95 -4.15 16.56 10.84
N ILE A 96 -4.17 15.24 11.00
CA ILE A 96 -5.15 14.38 10.32
C ILE A 96 -6.49 14.47 11.06
N PRO A 97 -7.61 14.80 10.39
CA PRO A 97 -8.91 14.89 11.05
C PRO A 97 -9.34 13.55 11.68
N PRO A 98 -9.99 13.56 12.86
CA PRO A 98 -10.49 12.33 13.49
C PRO A 98 -11.43 11.52 12.61
N SER A 99 -12.23 12.17 11.77
CA SER A 99 -13.12 11.51 10.81
C SER A 99 -12.39 10.72 9.73
N VAL A 100 -11.15 11.09 9.39
CA VAL A 100 -10.29 10.37 8.46
C VAL A 100 -9.60 9.21 9.16
N LEU A 101 -9.08 9.44 10.38
CA LEU A 101 -8.49 8.37 11.19
C LEU A 101 -9.48 7.26 11.50
N ALA A 102 -10.74 7.61 11.77
CA ALA A 102 -11.81 6.64 12.01
C ALA A 102 -12.14 5.76 10.79
N ARG A 103 -11.75 6.17 9.59
CA ARG A 103 -11.92 5.40 8.35
C ARG A 103 -10.67 4.62 7.95
N ALA A 104 -9.53 4.88 8.59
CA ALA A 104 -8.31 4.15 8.30
C ALA A 104 -8.44 2.73 8.85
N ASP A 105 -8.15 1.74 8.00
CA ASP A 105 -8.02 0.35 8.42
C ASP A 105 -6.83 0.18 9.36
N GLU A 106 -5.79 1.00 9.20
CA GLU A 106 -4.68 1.05 10.14
C GLU A 106 -4.03 2.43 10.26
N VAL A 107 -3.59 2.73 11.48
CA VAL A 107 -2.82 3.94 11.80
C VAL A 107 -1.48 3.51 12.40
N ILE A 108 -0.39 3.78 11.67
CA ILE A 108 0.96 3.48 12.15
C ILE A 108 1.55 4.67 12.88
N GLN A 109 2.33 4.39 13.94
CA GLN A 109 2.87 5.41 14.84
C GLN A 109 4.16 6.02 14.33
#